data_AF-A0A6I2A7P3-F1
#
_entry.id   AF-A0A6I2A7P3-F1
#
_cell.length_a   1.000
_cell.length_b   1.000
_cell.length_c   1.000
_cell.angle_alpha   90.00
_cell.angle_beta   90.00
_cell.angle_gamma   90.00
#
_symmetry.space_group_name_H-M   'P 1'
#
loop_
_entity.id
_entity.type
_entity.pdbx_description
1 polymer ?
#
loop_
_entity_poly.entity_id
_entity_poly.type
_entity_poly.pdbx_seq_one_letter_code
_entity_poly.pdbx_strand_id
1 'polypeptide(L)'
;MRLSGDLRDYLMKLTRLHLRPIALAGEGVTDSAVRRLMREAGEDVDDLMILCRADITTKQVARQARYMANFERVEVLMADVMVRDEMRAFQSPVRGDEIMAVCGIEPGPVVGRLKTAIEEAILEGQIENTHAAALAYLHEIKDGIINAGD
;
A
#
# COMPACT_ATOMS: atom_id res chain seq x y z
N MET A 1 21.14 -30.51 -15.32
CA MET A 1 20.06 -29.67 -15.91
C MET A 1 20.66 -28.32 -16.27
N ARG A 2 20.35 -27.74 -17.45
CA ARG A 2 20.81 -26.40 -17.83
C ARG A 2 19.64 -25.43 -17.64
N LEU A 3 19.80 -24.46 -16.74
CA LEU A 3 18.78 -23.46 -16.43
C LEU A 3 18.95 -22.23 -17.33
N SER A 4 17.85 -21.54 -17.66
CA SER A 4 17.93 -20.19 -18.21
C SER A 4 18.49 -19.21 -17.18
N GLY A 5 19.00 -18.06 -17.64
CA GLY A 5 19.47 -16.99 -16.74
C GLY A 5 18.36 -16.53 -15.80
N ASP A 6 17.18 -16.26 -16.36
CA ASP A 6 16.02 -15.78 -15.61
C ASP A 6 15.59 -16.78 -14.53
N LEU A 7 15.53 -18.08 -14.86
CA LEU A 7 15.17 -19.12 -13.89
C LEU A 7 16.22 -19.26 -12.78
N ARG A 8 17.51 -19.13 -13.11
CA ARG A 8 18.57 -19.11 -12.10
C ARG A 8 18.37 -17.93 -11.15
N ASP A 9 18.13 -16.73 -11.67
CA ASP A 9 18.04 -15.51 -10.88
C ASP A 9 16.78 -15.50 -10.00
N TYR A 10 15.66 -16.01 -10.53
CA TYR A 10 14.43 -16.30 -9.78
C TYR A 10 14.68 -17.25 -8.60
N LEU A 11 15.28 -18.42 -8.86
CA LEU A 11 15.57 -19.41 -7.81
C LEU A 11 16.53 -18.84 -6.75
N MET A 12 17.55 -18.08 -7.18
CA MET A 12 18.47 -17.41 -6.26
C MET A 12 17.76 -16.37 -5.40
N LYS A 13 16.84 -15.59 -5.97
CA LYS A 13 16.03 -14.61 -5.24
C LYS A 13 15.17 -15.28 -4.17
N LEU A 14 14.41 -16.31 -4.53
CA LEU A 14 13.57 -17.03 -3.56
C LEU A 14 14.42 -17.69 -2.46
N THR A 15 15.49 -18.38 -2.83
CA THR A 15 16.43 -19.00 -1.88
C THR A 15 17.05 -17.97 -0.93
N ARG A 16 17.39 -16.77 -1.41
CA ARG A 16 17.94 -15.70 -0.57
C ARG A 16 16.92 -15.15 0.44
N LEU A 17 15.63 -15.16 0.11
CA LEU A 17 14.59 -14.48 0.87
C LEU A 17 13.77 -15.40 1.78
N HIS A 18 13.72 -16.71 1.54
CA HIS A 18 12.74 -17.63 2.17
C HIS A 18 12.73 -17.67 3.72
N LEU A 19 13.81 -17.34 4.41
CA LEU A 19 13.80 -17.30 5.88
C LEU A 19 13.25 -15.99 6.45
N ARG A 20 13.12 -14.95 5.63
CA ARG A 20 12.74 -13.61 6.10
C ARG A 20 11.28 -13.51 6.55
N PRO A 21 10.29 -14.10 5.86
CA PRO A 21 8.91 -14.03 6.34
C PRO A 21 8.74 -14.58 7.76
N ILE A 22 9.48 -15.62 8.14
CA ILE A 22 9.45 -16.18 9.51
C ILE A 22 9.82 -15.12 10.55
N ALA A 23 10.83 -14.29 10.28
CA ALA A 23 11.25 -13.22 11.17
C ALA A 23 10.22 -12.08 11.27
N LEU A 24 9.36 -11.92 10.27
CA LEU A 24 8.30 -10.90 10.24
C LEU A 24 7.01 -11.33 10.94
N ALA A 25 6.90 -12.60 11.36
CA ALA A 25 5.74 -13.06 12.12
C ALA A 25 5.77 -12.65 13.60
N GLY A 26 6.91 -12.14 14.09
CA GLY A 26 7.10 -11.74 15.47
C GLY A 26 6.39 -10.45 15.87
N GLU A 27 6.46 -10.13 17.16
CA GLU A 27 6.04 -8.83 17.69
C GLU A 27 7.07 -7.75 17.37
N GLY A 28 6.63 -6.47 17.35
CA GLY A 28 7.52 -5.33 17.12
C GLY A 28 8.01 -5.15 15.68
N VAL A 29 7.43 -5.88 14.72
CA VAL A 29 7.75 -5.76 13.30
C VAL A 29 7.23 -4.44 12.75
N THR A 30 8.10 -3.73 12.03
CA THR A 30 7.78 -2.42 11.45
C THR A 30 7.33 -2.55 10.00
N ASP A 31 6.44 -1.64 9.56
CA ASP A 31 6.04 -1.56 8.15
C ASP A 31 7.25 -1.41 7.20
N SER A 32 8.34 -0.77 7.65
CA SER A 32 9.54 -0.60 6.83
C SER A 32 10.27 -1.92 6.57
N ALA A 33 10.23 -2.87 7.52
CA ALA A 33 10.77 -4.22 7.34
C ALA A 33 9.94 -5.04 6.36
N VAL A 34 8.61 -4.94 6.47
CA VAL A 34 7.64 -5.59 5.55
C VAL A 34 7.83 -5.05 4.13
N ARG A 35 7.80 -3.72 3.94
CA ARG A 35 8.05 -3.07 2.66
C ARG A 35 9.39 -3.48 2.04
N ARG A 36 10.44 -3.62 2.84
CA ARG A 36 11.75 -4.02 2.34
C ARG A 36 11.70 -5.43 1.75
N LEU A 37 11.06 -6.37 2.43
CA LEU A 37 10.90 -7.73 1.91
C LEU A 37 10.11 -7.71 0.59
N MET A 38 8.97 -7.03 0.56
CA MET A 38 8.12 -6.94 -0.62
C MET A 38 8.86 -6.34 -1.81
N ARG A 39 9.61 -5.26 -1.61
CA ARG A 39 10.42 -4.67 -2.69
C ARG A 39 11.53 -5.58 -3.20
N GLU A 40 12.17 -6.35 -2.33
CA GLU A 40 13.22 -7.27 -2.74
C GLU A 40 12.69 -8.53 -3.44
N ALA A 41 11.49 -8.98 -3.07
CA ALA A 41 10.80 -10.07 -3.74
C ALA A 41 10.21 -9.62 -5.10
N GLY A 42 9.68 -8.40 -5.15
CA GLY A 42 9.05 -7.84 -6.34
C GLY A 42 7.80 -8.61 -6.72
N GLU A 43 7.67 -8.95 -8.01
CA GLU A 43 6.57 -9.74 -8.54
C GLU A 43 6.48 -11.16 -7.98
N ASP A 44 7.58 -11.69 -7.42
CA ASP A 44 7.65 -13.07 -6.90
C ASP A 44 7.34 -13.15 -5.39
N VAL A 45 6.69 -12.12 -4.81
CA VAL A 45 6.35 -12.11 -3.37
C VAL A 45 5.40 -13.25 -3.00
N ASP A 46 4.44 -13.56 -3.86
CA ASP A 46 3.48 -14.65 -3.61
C ASP A 46 4.18 -16.01 -3.68
N ASP A 47 5.03 -16.22 -4.68
CA ASP A 47 5.85 -17.44 -4.81
C ASP A 47 6.79 -17.63 -3.63
N LEU A 48 7.35 -16.52 -3.11
CA LEU A 48 8.14 -16.54 -1.88
C LEU A 48 7.29 -17.03 -0.70
N MET A 49 6.07 -16.51 -0.51
CA MET A 49 5.21 -16.93 0.59
C MET A 49 4.76 -18.40 0.45
N ILE A 50 4.49 -18.87 -0.77
CA ILE A 50 4.20 -20.28 -1.06
C ILE A 50 5.39 -21.17 -0.68
N LEU A 51 6.61 -20.81 -1.10
CA LEU A 51 7.83 -21.55 -0.77
C LEU A 51 8.00 -21.65 0.76
N CYS A 52 7.79 -20.56 1.48
CA CYS A 52 7.95 -20.54 2.93
C CYS A 52 6.93 -21.43 3.64
N ARG A 53 5.68 -21.46 3.17
CA ARG A 53 4.65 -22.36 3.69
C ARG A 53 4.97 -23.82 3.42
N ALA A 54 5.49 -24.13 2.24
CA ALA A 54 5.91 -25.49 1.87
C ALA A 54 7.06 -26.03 2.74
N ASP A 55 7.89 -25.15 3.29
CA ASP A 55 9.01 -25.52 4.19
C ASP A 55 8.55 -26.01 5.58
N ILE A 56 7.26 -25.88 5.90
CA ILE A 56 6.68 -26.41 7.14
C ILE A 56 6.56 -27.94 7.03
N THR A 57 7.64 -28.62 7.39
CA THR A 57 7.77 -30.09 7.30
C THR A 57 7.48 -30.82 8.62
N THR A 58 7.09 -30.09 9.68
CA THR A 58 6.88 -30.68 11.01
C THR A 58 5.67 -31.61 11.05
N LYS A 59 5.84 -32.79 11.67
CA LYS A 59 4.74 -33.74 11.93
C LYS A 59 3.93 -33.40 13.18
N GLN A 60 4.39 -32.45 14.00
CA GLN A 60 3.68 -32.03 15.21
C GLN A 60 2.57 -31.04 14.86
N VAL A 61 1.32 -31.48 14.95
CA VAL A 61 0.13 -30.70 14.59
C VAL A 61 0.11 -29.32 15.25
N ALA A 62 0.43 -29.24 16.55
CA ALA A 62 0.45 -27.97 17.27
C ALA A 62 1.52 -26.99 16.73
N ARG A 63 2.69 -27.49 16.32
CA ARG A 63 3.74 -26.64 15.74
C ARG A 63 3.38 -26.21 14.33
N GLN A 64 2.81 -27.12 13.53
CA GLN A 64 2.34 -26.83 12.18
C GLN A 64 1.30 -25.71 12.20
N ALA A 65 0.27 -25.83 13.04
CA ALA A 65 -0.76 -24.80 13.19
C ALA A 65 -0.18 -23.43 13.58
N ARG A 66 0.75 -23.40 14.54
CA ARG A 66 1.42 -22.16 14.94
C ARG A 66 2.23 -21.53 13.81
N TYR A 67 2.98 -22.34 13.06
CA TYR A 67 3.78 -21.80 11.94
C TYR A 67 2.90 -21.30 10.80
N MET A 68 1.81 -22.00 10.47
CA MET A 68 0.83 -21.52 9.49
C MET A 68 0.23 -20.17 9.90
N ALA A 69 -0.24 -20.05 11.15
CA ALA A 69 -0.78 -18.80 11.68
C ALA A 69 0.24 -17.64 11.64
N ASN A 70 1.52 -17.94 11.87
CA ASN A 70 2.59 -16.96 11.76
C ASN A 70 2.73 -16.42 10.33
N PHE A 71 2.66 -17.29 9.31
CA PHE A 71 2.71 -16.83 7.91
C PHE A 71 1.45 -16.07 7.53
N GLU A 72 0.26 -16.53 7.92
CA GLU A 72 -1.00 -15.81 7.70
C GLU A 72 -0.95 -14.38 8.28
N ARG A 73 -0.33 -14.21 9.45
CA ARG A 73 -0.10 -12.87 10.03
C ARG A 73 0.78 -11.99 9.15
N VAL A 74 1.85 -12.54 8.57
CA VAL A 74 2.71 -11.80 7.63
C VAL A 74 1.93 -11.44 6.36
N GLU A 75 1.11 -12.38 5.89
CA GLU A 75 -0.05 -12.23 4.99
C GLU A 75 -0.74 -10.87 5.08
N VAL A 76 -1.41 -10.75 6.22
CA VAL A 76 -2.22 -9.60 6.60
C VAL A 76 -1.36 -8.35 6.70
N LEU A 77 -0.19 -8.42 7.34
CA LEU A 77 0.71 -7.26 7.46
C LEU A 77 1.15 -6.72 6.09
N MET A 78 1.46 -7.60 5.13
CA MET A 78 1.81 -7.19 3.77
C MET A 78 0.64 -6.51 3.08
N ALA A 79 -0.55 -7.10 3.14
CA ALA A 79 -1.77 -6.52 2.56
C ALA A 79 -2.10 -5.15 3.17
N ASP A 80 -2.05 -5.03 4.50
CA ASP A 80 -2.30 -3.77 5.22
C ASP A 80 -1.29 -2.68 4.86
N VAL A 81 -0.02 -3.05 4.67
CA VAL A 81 1.03 -2.13 4.20
C VAL A 81 0.74 -1.67 2.76
N MET A 82 0.36 -2.59 1.86
CA MET A 82 0.02 -2.26 0.48
C MET A 82 -1.15 -1.30 0.40
N VAL A 83 -2.26 -1.63 1.06
CA VAL A 83 -3.47 -0.78 1.05
C VAL A 83 -3.15 0.61 1.56
N ARG A 84 -2.42 0.73 2.67
CA ARG A 84 -2.03 2.05 3.21
C ARG A 84 -1.11 2.82 2.27
N ASP A 85 -0.21 2.14 1.56
CA ASP A 85 0.67 2.79 0.59
C ASP A 85 -0.08 3.21 -0.68
N GLU A 86 -1.05 2.42 -1.15
CA GLU A 86 -1.96 2.78 -2.24
C GLU A 86 -2.82 4.00 -1.87
N MET A 87 -3.39 4.00 -0.66
CA MET A 87 -4.16 5.16 -0.14
C MET A 87 -3.30 6.42 -0.06
N ARG A 88 -2.03 6.32 0.35
CA ARG A 88 -1.09 7.46 0.39
C ARG A 88 -0.66 7.93 -1.00
N ALA A 89 -0.58 7.02 -1.96
CA ALA A 89 -0.24 7.34 -3.33
C ALA A 89 -1.44 7.89 -4.13
N PHE A 90 -2.66 7.73 -3.60
CA PHE A 90 -3.87 8.30 -4.19
C PHE A 90 -3.74 9.82 -4.34
N GLN A 91 -4.25 10.36 -5.43
CA GLN A 91 -4.17 11.78 -5.75
C GLN A 91 -5.52 12.26 -6.28
N SER A 92 -5.90 13.48 -5.90
CA SER A 92 -7.11 14.12 -6.39
C SER A 92 -7.15 14.16 -7.94
N PRO A 93 -8.31 13.82 -8.55
CA PRO A 93 -8.54 14.00 -9.99
C PRO A 93 -8.47 15.47 -10.43
N VAL A 94 -8.65 16.42 -9.51
CA VAL A 94 -8.60 17.87 -9.79
C VAL A 94 -7.20 18.38 -9.50
N ARG A 95 -6.61 19.06 -10.49
CA ARG A 95 -5.25 19.56 -10.38
C ARG A 95 -5.19 20.86 -9.57
N GLY A 96 -4.01 21.16 -9.03
CA GLY A 96 -3.83 22.35 -8.19
C GLY A 96 -4.04 23.66 -8.94
N ASP A 97 -3.61 23.72 -10.20
CA ASP A 97 -3.85 24.85 -11.12
C ASP A 97 -5.33 25.07 -11.40
N GLU A 98 -6.09 24.00 -11.57
CA GLU A 98 -7.55 24.08 -11.70
C GLU A 98 -8.22 24.60 -10.43
N ILE A 99 -7.80 24.10 -9.25
CA ILE A 99 -8.28 24.61 -7.96
C ILE A 99 -8.00 26.11 -7.81
N MET A 100 -6.79 26.55 -8.15
CA MET A 100 -6.42 27.97 -8.11
C MET A 100 -7.33 28.80 -9.02
N ALA A 101 -7.59 28.35 -10.25
CA ALA A 101 -8.46 29.05 -11.20
C ALA A 101 -9.93 29.11 -10.74
N VAL A 102 -10.47 28.00 -10.21
CA VAL A 102 -11.87 27.90 -9.77
C VAL A 102 -12.13 28.71 -8.50
N CYS A 103 -11.16 28.72 -7.58
CA CYS A 103 -11.27 29.38 -6.30
C CYS A 103 -10.74 30.83 -6.30
N GLY A 104 -9.97 31.23 -7.31
CA GLY A 104 -9.34 32.55 -7.37
C GLY A 104 -8.27 32.77 -6.30
N ILE A 105 -7.53 31.70 -5.96
CA ILE A 105 -6.51 31.72 -4.89
C ILE A 105 -5.11 31.48 -5.44
N GLU A 106 -4.12 32.06 -4.78
CA GLU A 106 -2.69 31.85 -5.07
C GLU A 106 -2.22 30.46 -4.59
N PRO A 107 -1.09 29.93 -5.13
CA PRO A 107 -0.53 28.68 -4.68
C PRO A 107 -0.16 28.73 -3.19
N GLY A 108 -0.65 27.76 -2.42
CA GLY A 108 -0.39 27.71 -0.99
C GLY A 108 -1.07 26.55 -0.26
N PRO A 109 -1.01 26.54 1.09
CA PRO A 109 -1.55 25.45 1.92
C PRO A 109 -3.05 25.22 1.70
N VAL A 110 -3.81 26.25 1.35
CA VAL A 110 -5.26 26.15 1.08
C VAL A 110 -5.54 25.23 -0.10
N VAL A 111 -4.75 25.31 -1.18
CA VAL A 111 -4.86 24.41 -2.35
C VAL A 111 -4.61 22.96 -1.92
N GLY A 112 -3.60 22.74 -1.06
CA GLY A 112 -3.31 21.42 -0.49
C GLY A 112 -4.48 20.87 0.32
N ARG A 113 -5.07 21.67 1.21
CA ARG A 113 -6.24 21.28 2.00
C ARG A 113 -7.45 20.91 1.12
N LEU A 114 -7.70 21.67 0.05
CA LEU A 114 -8.77 21.36 -0.91
C LEU A 114 -8.52 20.03 -1.63
N LYS A 115 -7.28 19.76 -2.06
CA LYS A 115 -6.92 18.47 -2.65
C LYS A 115 -7.13 17.32 -1.67
N THR A 116 -6.65 17.46 -0.45
CA THR A 116 -6.80 16.44 0.60
C THR A 116 -8.27 16.17 0.91
N ALA A 117 -9.11 17.22 1.01
CA ALA A 117 -10.54 17.03 1.24
C ALA A 117 -11.25 16.27 0.09
N ILE A 118 -10.86 16.52 -1.17
CA ILE A 118 -11.35 15.75 -2.31
C ILE A 118 -10.87 14.30 -2.25
N GLU A 119 -9.58 14.10 -1.91
CA GLU A 119 -8.99 12.76 -1.78
C GLU A 119 -9.70 11.92 -0.71
N GLU A 120 -9.94 12.51 0.46
CA GLU A 120 -10.67 11.89 1.56
C GLU A 120 -12.11 11.56 1.16
N ALA A 121 -12.83 12.47 0.51
CA ALA A 121 -14.20 12.24 0.07
C ALA A 121 -14.31 11.08 -0.94
N ILE A 122 -13.31 10.90 -1.83
CA ILE A 122 -13.27 9.75 -2.74
C ILE A 122 -12.96 8.46 -1.98
N LEU A 123 -11.96 8.47 -1.10
CA LEU A 123 -11.54 7.29 -0.33
C LEU A 123 -12.65 6.81 0.63
N GLU A 124 -13.46 7.72 1.17
CA GLU A 124 -14.62 7.41 2.01
C GLU A 124 -15.87 7.03 1.20
N GLY A 125 -15.82 7.10 -0.14
CA GLY A 125 -16.93 6.79 -1.03
C GLY A 125 -18.06 7.83 -1.00
N GLN A 126 -17.79 9.04 -0.53
CA GLN A 126 -18.75 10.15 -0.56
C GLN A 126 -18.98 10.65 -1.99
N ILE A 127 -17.94 10.62 -2.83
CA ILE A 127 -17.97 11.01 -4.24
C ILE A 127 -17.26 9.99 -5.12
N GLU A 128 -17.64 9.92 -6.40
CA GLU A 128 -16.96 9.06 -7.37
C GLU A 128 -15.55 9.56 -7.68
N ASN A 129 -14.64 8.63 -8.01
CA ASN A 129 -13.31 8.96 -8.51
C ASN A 129 -13.35 9.43 -9.98
N THR A 130 -14.08 10.51 -10.24
CA THR A 130 -14.18 11.15 -11.55
C THR A 130 -13.87 12.64 -11.41
N HIS A 131 -13.29 13.21 -12.46
CA HIS A 131 -12.98 14.65 -12.50
C HIS A 131 -14.24 15.50 -12.25
N ALA A 132 -15.37 15.13 -12.87
CA ALA A 132 -16.63 15.86 -12.72
C ALA A 132 -17.18 15.83 -11.28
N ALA A 133 -17.18 14.67 -10.61
CA ALA A 133 -17.65 14.55 -9.23
C ALA A 133 -16.72 15.31 -8.26
N ALA A 134 -15.41 15.19 -8.45
CA ALA A 134 -14.42 15.90 -7.67
C ALA A 134 -14.50 17.43 -7.84
N LEU A 135 -14.78 17.92 -9.05
CA LEU A 135 -14.97 19.34 -9.33
C LEU A 135 -16.27 19.87 -8.72
N ALA A 136 -17.36 19.10 -8.80
CA ALA A 136 -18.62 19.46 -8.15
C ALA A 136 -18.44 19.58 -6.63
N TYR A 137 -17.76 18.61 -6.02
CA TYR A 137 -17.45 18.65 -4.60
C TYR A 137 -16.53 19.82 -4.21
N LEU A 138 -15.54 20.16 -5.05
CA LEU A 138 -14.74 21.38 -4.86
C LEU A 138 -15.60 22.63 -4.75
N HIS A 139 -16.62 22.77 -5.61
CA HIS A 139 -17.54 23.90 -5.56
C HIS A 139 -18.36 23.96 -4.27
N GLU A 140 -18.67 22.82 -3.66
CA GLU A 140 -19.41 22.74 -2.39
C GLU A 140 -18.54 23.14 -1.19
N ILE A 141 -17.27 22.71 -1.15
CA ILE A 141 -16.41 22.87 0.03
C ILE A 141 -15.52 24.12 0.01
N LYS A 142 -15.31 24.74 -1.16
CA LYS A 142 -14.28 25.78 -1.35
C LYS A 142 -14.41 26.94 -0.37
N ASP A 143 -15.61 27.46 -0.15
CA ASP A 143 -15.82 28.65 0.67
C ASP A 143 -15.55 28.35 2.16
N GLY A 144 -15.90 27.13 2.62
CA GLY A 144 -15.64 26.71 3.99
C GLY A 144 -14.14 26.58 4.30
N ILE A 145 -13.37 26.01 3.37
CA ILE A 145 -11.94 25.77 3.57
C ILE A 145 -11.11 27.05 3.38
N ILE A 146 -11.49 27.91 2.44
CA ILE A 146 -10.82 29.19 2.21
C ILE A 146 -10.97 30.08 3.46
N ASN A 147 -12.19 30.21 3.99
CA ASN A 147 -12.45 31.07 5.15
C ASN A 147 -11.87 30.53 6.47
N ALA A 148 -11.53 29.24 6.55
CA ALA A 148 -10.83 28.64 7.68
C ALA A 148 -9.28 28.73 7.58
N GLY A 149 -8.77 29.45 6.58
CA GLY A 149 -7.34 29.67 6.35
C GLY A 149 -6.80 31.03 6.79
N ASP A 150 -7.69 31.96 7.17
CA ASP A 150 -7.37 33.27 7.76
C ASP A 150 -7.31 33.18 9.29
#